data_AF-A0AAV2NJY2-F1
#
_entry.id   AF-A0AAV2NJY2-F1
#
_cell.length_a   1.000
_cell.length_b   1.000
_cell.length_c   1.000
_cell.angle_alpha   90.00
_cell.angle_beta   90.00
_cell.angle_gamma   90.00
#
_symmetry.space_group_name_H-M   'P 1'
#
loop_
_entity.id
_entity.type
_entity.pdbx_description
1 polymer ?
#
loop_
_entity_poly.entity_id
_entity_poly.type
_entity_poly.pdbx_seq_one_letter_code
_entity_poly.pdbx_strand_id
1 'polypeptide(L)'
;MSGCRKKDKSKLLQRRPRHVLGKEQRYHQKRDRESEGSDKENEETEPIDEWPLPFYVAMWDLKHCDPKKCTGKKLMKHNLIKILRLGTLFPGLCLTPLGDKYVTSMDREIVQTHGCAVVDCSWSRIDNTPFHKMKTSHSRILPFLVATNPINYGKPCELSCVEAIAATLIITGFPDEAKLYLEKFRWGHSFLELNGELLEKYARCTNTEEIIAVQDKFLKDARQEKIDRRALSDFPQSDMESEEEEEKKDQNISEITKELASTRI
;
A
#
# COMPACT_ATOMS: atom_id res chain seq x y z
N MET A 1 74.93 32.98 6.02
CA MET A 1 75.04 32.21 4.76
C MET A 1 75.21 30.74 5.15
N SER A 2 74.13 29.95 5.10
CA SER A 2 73.97 28.84 4.12
C SER A 2 74.99 27.72 4.34
N GLY A 3 74.68 26.47 4.64
CA GLY A 3 73.44 25.68 4.62
C GLY A 3 73.80 24.21 4.91
N CYS A 4 72.86 23.31 4.63
CA CYS A 4 72.96 21.83 4.74
C CYS A 4 72.85 21.23 6.15
N ARG A 5 71.61 21.08 6.64
CA ARG A 5 71.29 20.12 7.70
C ARG A 5 71.31 18.70 7.12
N LYS A 6 72.24 17.89 7.64
CA LYS A 6 72.36 16.44 7.43
C LYS A 6 71.04 15.76 7.83
N LYS A 7 70.41 15.03 6.90
CA LYS A 7 69.28 14.14 7.20
C LYS A 7 69.84 12.86 7.81
N ASP A 8 69.51 12.62 9.07
CA ASP A 8 69.87 11.41 9.80
C ASP A 8 69.22 10.17 9.18
N LYS A 9 70.05 9.23 8.74
CA LYS A 9 69.66 7.91 8.24
C LYS A 9 69.55 6.94 9.41
N SER A 10 68.48 7.00 10.19
CA SER A 10 68.14 5.91 11.13
C SER A 10 66.69 6.01 11.59
N LYS A 11 65.75 5.50 10.78
CA LYS A 11 64.41 5.04 11.23
C LYS A 11 63.73 4.24 10.11
N LEU A 12 64.46 3.25 9.59
CA LEU A 12 63.85 2.11 8.91
C LEU A 12 63.64 1.03 9.96
N LEU A 13 62.46 0.39 9.92
CA LEU A 13 62.00 -0.72 10.75
C LEU A 13 61.33 -0.36 12.08
N GLN A 14 60.11 0.17 12.02
CA GLN A 14 59.00 -0.38 12.82
C GLN A 14 57.71 -0.33 11.98
N ARG A 15 57.43 -1.40 11.23
CA ARG A 15 56.10 -1.60 10.63
C ARG A 15 55.13 -1.78 11.80
N ARG A 16 54.18 -0.86 11.98
CA ARG A 16 53.09 -1.03 12.95
C ARG A 16 52.35 -2.34 12.63
N PRO A 17 52.06 -3.21 13.62
CA PRO A 17 51.28 -4.40 13.38
C PRO A 17 49.91 -3.99 12.84
N ARG A 18 49.52 -4.52 11.68
CA ARG A 18 48.17 -4.32 11.16
C ARG A 18 47.28 -5.29 11.93
N HIS A 19 46.69 -4.83 13.04
CA HIS A 19 45.79 -5.64 13.83
C HIS A 19 44.47 -5.77 13.06
N VAL A 20 44.26 -6.92 12.42
CA VAL A 20 43.01 -7.24 11.73
C VAL A 20 42.11 -7.95 12.73
N LEU A 21 41.05 -7.28 13.17
CA LEU A 21 40.02 -7.88 14.02
C LEU A 21 39.27 -8.97 13.24
N GLY A 22 39.09 -10.13 13.87
CA GLY A 22 38.29 -11.23 13.33
C GLY A 22 36.80 -10.85 13.20
N LYS A 23 36.05 -11.56 12.36
CA LYS A 23 34.61 -11.28 12.11
C LYS A 23 33.78 -11.26 13.40
N GLU A 24 34.10 -12.11 14.38
CA GLU A 24 33.40 -12.18 15.67
C GLU A 24 33.68 -10.98 16.57
N GLN A 25 34.93 -10.50 16.61
CA GLN A 25 35.31 -9.32 17.41
C GLN A 25 34.67 -8.03 16.87
N ARG A 26 34.50 -7.93 15.54
CA ARG A 26 33.70 -6.84 14.94
C ARG A 26 32.23 -6.92 15.33
N TYR A 27 31.68 -8.12 15.49
CA TYR A 27 30.29 -8.31 15.88
C TYR A 27 30.04 -7.87 17.31
N HIS A 28 30.97 -8.15 18.23
CA HIS A 28 30.88 -7.72 19.62
C HIS A 28 31.06 -6.20 19.78
N GLN A 29 32.07 -5.59 19.13
CA GLN A 29 32.22 -4.12 19.16
C GLN A 29 31.02 -3.37 18.58
N LYS A 30 30.30 -3.98 17.64
CA LYS A 30 29.09 -3.38 17.06
C LYS A 30 27.90 -3.44 18.02
N ARG A 31 27.75 -4.52 18.80
CA ARG A 31 26.74 -4.60 19.87
C ARG A 31 27.02 -3.63 21.01
N ASP A 32 28.28 -3.51 21.42
CA ASP A 32 28.62 -2.67 22.58
C ASP A 32 28.49 -1.17 22.24
N ARG A 33 28.79 -0.75 21.00
CA ARG A 33 28.50 0.62 20.52
C ARG A 33 27.03 0.92 20.32
N GLU A 34 26.21 -0.10 20.03
CA GLU A 34 24.75 0.04 19.92
C GLU A 34 24.07 -0.01 21.30
N SER A 35 24.80 -0.29 22.39
CA SER A 35 24.28 -0.43 23.75
C SER A 35 24.63 0.72 24.70
N GLU A 36 25.50 1.68 24.34
CA GLU A 36 25.96 2.78 25.20
C GLU A 36 25.50 4.18 24.72
N GLY A 37 24.28 4.31 24.20
CA GLY A 37 23.80 5.59 23.68
C GLY A 37 22.29 5.78 23.77
N SER A 38 21.75 5.94 24.98
CA SER A 38 20.69 6.92 25.33
C SER A 38 19.97 6.52 26.62
N ASP A 39 20.59 6.79 27.77
CA ASP A 39 19.86 6.99 29.02
C ASP A 39 19.28 8.41 29.03
N LYS A 40 17.95 8.50 28.89
CA LYS A 40 17.14 9.55 29.52
C LYS A 40 15.92 8.87 30.13
N GLU A 41 15.89 8.90 31.46
CA GLU A 41 14.84 8.39 32.33
C GLU A 41 13.55 9.22 32.23
N ASN A 42 12.45 8.55 32.59
CA ASN A 42 11.11 9.02 32.97
C ASN A 42 10.16 9.38 31.81
N GLU A 43 8.96 8.80 31.67
CA GLU A 43 8.09 8.10 32.63
C GLU A 43 7.63 6.75 32.04
N GLU A 44 7.58 5.72 32.86
CA GLU A 44 6.69 4.58 32.64
C GLU A 44 5.25 5.09 32.78
N THR A 45 4.74 5.70 31.71
CA THR A 45 3.29 5.83 31.55
C THR A 45 2.79 4.42 31.29
N GLU A 46 2.11 3.82 32.27
CA GLU A 46 1.18 2.71 32.09
C GLU A 46 0.53 2.84 30.70
N PRO A 47 0.53 1.82 29.83
CA PRO A 47 -0.08 1.94 28.52
C PRO A 47 -1.58 2.12 28.76
N ILE A 48 -2.02 3.37 28.73
CA ILE A 48 -3.42 3.70 28.59
C ILE A 48 -3.83 2.96 27.31
N ASP A 49 -4.79 2.04 27.41
CA ASP A 49 -5.41 1.32 26.30
C ASP A 49 -6.26 2.31 25.48
N GLU A 50 -5.65 3.44 25.13
CA GLU A 50 -6.23 4.54 24.40
C GLU A 50 -6.26 4.14 22.94
N TRP A 51 -7.47 4.09 22.41
CA TRP A 51 -7.69 3.82 21.01
C TRP A 51 -7.06 4.96 20.19
N PRO A 52 -6.14 4.69 19.24
CA PRO A 52 -5.29 5.72 18.65
C PRO A 52 -6.00 6.62 17.63
N LEU A 53 -7.33 6.49 17.49
CA LEU A 53 -8.13 7.16 16.48
C LEU A 53 -9.38 7.77 17.12
N PRO A 54 -10.02 8.75 16.47
CA PRO A 54 -11.26 9.31 16.97
C PRO A 54 -12.47 8.37 16.82
N PHE A 55 -12.35 7.29 16.05
CA PHE A 55 -13.43 6.34 15.76
C PHE A 55 -12.95 4.89 15.74
N TYR A 56 -13.87 3.94 15.94
CA TYR A 56 -13.55 2.52 15.93
C TYR A 56 -13.28 1.98 14.53
N VAL A 57 -12.36 1.03 14.42
CA VAL A 57 -12.16 0.24 13.21
C VAL A 57 -12.29 -1.22 13.57
N ALA A 58 -13.07 -1.96 12.79
CA ALA A 58 -13.44 -3.32 13.11
C ALA A 58 -13.29 -4.27 11.93
N MET A 59 -13.25 -5.58 12.19
CA MET A 59 -13.32 -6.58 11.12
C MET A 59 -14.01 -7.86 11.55
N TRP A 60 -14.63 -8.55 10.58
CA TRP A 60 -14.98 -9.96 10.73
C TRP A 60 -13.81 -10.83 10.27
N ASP A 61 -13.17 -11.57 11.19
CA ASP A 61 -12.12 -12.54 10.90
C ASP A 61 -12.74 -13.91 10.58
N LEU A 62 -12.70 -14.32 9.31
CA LEU A 62 -13.19 -15.64 8.88
C LEU A 62 -12.12 -16.73 8.97
N LYS A 63 -10.88 -16.40 9.34
CA LYS A 63 -9.76 -17.33 9.45
C LYS A 63 -9.46 -18.10 8.17
N HIS A 64 -9.79 -17.51 7.01
CA HIS A 64 -9.49 -18.07 5.68
C HIS A 64 -8.04 -17.80 5.24
N CYS A 65 -7.41 -16.78 5.81
CA CYS A 65 -6.07 -16.31 5.44
C CYS A 65 -4.98 -16.92 6.35
N ASP A 66 -3.76 -17.09 5.81
CA ASP A 66 -2.57 -17.40 6.60
C ASP A 66 -2.31 -16.29 7.64
N PRO A 67 -2.30 -16.59 8.95
CA PRO A 67 -2.10 -15.60 10.00
C PRO A 67 -0.80 -14.80 9.91
N LYS A 68 0.23 -15.31 9.22
CA LYS A 68 1.52 -14.60 9.02
C LYS A 68 1.43 -13.55 7.92
N LYS A 69 0.55 -13.75 6.95
CA LYS A 69 0.39 -12.89 5.77
C LYS A 69 -0.83 -11.97 5.86
N CYS A 70 -1.79 -12.31 6.70
CA CYS A 70 -3.01 -11.53 6.88
C CYS A 70 -2.70 -10.14 7.48
N THR A 71 -3.06 -9.09 6.72
CA THR A 71 -2.89 -7.70 7.14
C THR A 71 -3.86 -7.34 8.26
N GLY A 72 -5.10 -7.84 8.24
CA GLY A 72 -6.08 -7.67 9.33
C GLY A 72 -5.55 -8.20 10.67
N LYS A 73 -5.04 -9.43 10.70
CA LYS A 73 -4.42 -10.00 11.91
C LYS A 73 -3.20 -9.24 12.39
N LYS A 74 -2.43 -8.63 11.50
CA LYS A 74 -1.34 -7.75 11.90
C LYS A 74 -1.86 -6.49 12.58
N LEU A 75 -2.88 -5.85 12.03
CA LEU A 75 -3.52 -4.67 12.64
C LEU A 75 -4.09 -4.98 14.03
N MET A 76 -4.65 -6.17 14.21
CA MET A 76 -5.17 -6.63 15.51
C MET A 76 -4.06 -6.69 16.56
N LYS A 77 -2.86 -7.20 16.21
CA LYS A 77 -1.70 -7.24 17.11
C LYS A 77 -1.18 -5.85 17.48
N HIS A 78 -1.48 -4.84 16.68
CA HIS A 78 -1.14 -3.45 16.95
C HIS A 78 -2.27 -2.68 17.64
N ASN A 79 -3.34 -3.35 18.10
CA ASN A 79 -4.53 -2.73 18.69
C ASN A 79 -5.20 -1.67 17.80
N LEU A 80 -5.04 -1.77 16.47
CA LEU A 80 -5.64 -0.84 15.51
C LEU A 80 -6.99 -1.30 14.95
N ILE A 81 -7.44 -2.50 15.30
CA ILE A 81 -8.70 -3.07 14.79
C ILE A 81 -9.32 -4.02 15.82
N LYS A 82 -10.63 -3.95 16.02
CA LYS A 82 -11.39 -4.88 16.88
C LYS A 82 -12.03 -5.99 16.05
N ILE A 83 -12.06 -7.22 16.59
CA ILE A 83 -12.71 -8.35 15.90
C ILE A 83 -14.20 -8.38 16.25
N LEU A 84 -15.04 -8.44 15.22
CA LEU A 84 -16.48 -8.63 15.34
C LEU A 84 -16.84 -10.10 15.27
N ARG A 85 -17.80 -10.51 16.09
CA ARG A 85 -18.40 -11.85 15.99
C ARG A 85 -19.46 -11.86 14.88
N LEU A 86 -19.57 -12.96 14.15
CA LEU A 86 -20.65 -13.15 13.18
C LEU A 86 -22.01 -13.00 13.85
N GLY A 87 -22.96 -12.36 13.16
CA GLY A 87 -24.29 -12.02 13.68
C GLY A 87 -24.36 -10.71 14.46
N THR A 88 -23.22 -10.13 14.86
CA THR A 88 -23.18 -8.80 15.49
C THR A 88 -23.42 -7.73 14.44
N LEU A 89 -24.31 -6.79 14.73
CA LEU A 89 -24.53 -5.61 13.89
C LEU A 89 -23.38 -4.62 14.09
N PHE A 90 -22.75 -4.20 12.99
CA PHE A 90 -21.87 -3.05 12.99
C PHE A 90 -22.64 -1.81 12.49
N PRO A 91 -22.79 -0.75 13.31
CA PRO A 91 -23.58 0.42 12.93
C PRO A 91 -22.86 1.34 11.94
N GLY A 92 -21.52 1.26 11.83
CA GLY A 92 -20.74 2.10 10.94
C GLY A 92 -20.64 1.60 9.50
N LEU A 93 -19.74 2.23 8.74
CA LEU A 93 -19.51 1.91 7.34
C LEU A 93 -18.82 0.56 7.19
N CYS A 94 -19.37 -0.34 6.39
CA CYS A 94 -18.81 -1.67 6.17
C CYS A 94 -18.41 -1.87 4.71
N LEU A 95 -17.16 -2.22 4.48
CA LEU A 95 -16.69 -2.66 3.16
C LEU A 95 -17.05 -4.13 2.95
N THR A 96 -17.91 -4.37 1.96
CA THR A 96 -18.37 -5.71 1.60
C THR A 96 -18.67 -5.76 0.10
N PRO A 97 -18.39 -6.87 -0.59
CA PRO A 97 -18.77 -7.02 -2.01
C PRO A 97 -20.28 -7.02 -2.22
N LEU A 98 -21.08 -7.15 -1.15
CA LEU A 98 -22.55 -6.98 -1.20
C LEU A 98 -23.01 -5.52 -1.09
N GLY A 99 -22.11 -4.54 -1.13
CA GLY A 99 -22.49 -3.13 -1.08
C GLY A 99 -23.08 -2.68 -2.42
N ASP A 100 -24.07 -1.79 -2.37
CA ASP A 100 -24.68 -1.26 -3.61
C ASP A 100 -24.15 0.13 -3.97
N LYS A 101 -23.38 0.76 -3.06
CA LYS A 101 -22.91 2.14 -3.18
C LYS A 101 -21.41 2.22 -2.99
N TYR A 102 -20.76 3.13 -3.71
CA TYR A 102 -19.34 3.39 -3.50
C TYR A 102 -19.13 4.24 -2.24
N VAL A 103 -17.97 4.08 -1.61
CA VAL A 103 -17.51 5.01 -0.57
C VAL A 103 -17.37 6.40 -1.16
N THR A 104 -17.93 7.41 -0.49
CA THR A 104 -17.87 8.82 -0.90
C THR A 104 -17.48 9.71 0.27
N SER A 105 -17.12 10.98 0.01
CA SER A 105 -16.83 11.96 1.06
C SER A 105 -18.01 12.18 2.01
N MET A 106 -19.25 11.95 1.55
CA MET A 106 -20.47 12.05 2.37
C MET A 106 -20.55 11.00 3.49
N ASP A 107 -19.78 9.92 3.38
CA ASP A 107 -19.73 8.88 4.42
C ASP A 107 -18.89 9.30 5.65
N ARG A 108 -18.26 10.49 5.62
CA ARG A 108 -17.43 11.02 6.71
C ARG A 108 -18.12 11.00 8.07
N GLU A 109 -19.36 11.46 8.15
CA GLU A 109 -20.10 11.53 9.42
C GLU A 109 -20.36 10.13 10.02
N ILE A 110 -20.63 9.15 9.15
CA ILE A 110 -20.84 7.75 9.54
C ILE A 110 -19.54 7.18 10.13
N VAL A 111 -18.41 7.39 9.44
CA VAL A 111 -17.09 6.93 9.89
C VAL A 111 -16.70 7.62 11.19
N GLN A 112 -16.92 8.93 11.32
CA GLN A 112 -16.58 9.68 12.53
C GLN A 112 -17.39 9.22 13.75
N THR A 113 -18.67 8.92 13.57
CA THR A 113 -19.57 8.58 14.69
C THR A 113 -19.49 7.11 15.08
N HIS A 114 -19.47 6.22 14.09
CA HIS A 114 -19.62 4.78 14.29
C HIS A 114 -18.41 3.96 13.84
N GLY A 115 -17.48 4.57 13.10
CA GLY A 115 -16.30 3.89 12.59
C GLY A 115 -16.50 3.19 11.25
N CYS A 116 -15.50 2.39 10.88
CA CYS A 116 -15.53 1.56 9.68
C CYS A 116 -15.19 0.09 9.98
N ALA A 117 -15.69 -0.82 9.13
CA ALA A 117 -15.47 -2.25 9.25
C ALA A 117 -15.12 -2.88 7.91
N VAL A 118 -14.32 -3.94 7.95
CA VAL A 118 -13.93 -4.74 6.79
C VAL A 118 -14.14 -6.24 7.02
N VAL A 119 -14.25 -7.00 5.93
CA VAL A 119 -14.34 -8.46 5.99
C VAL A 119 -12.97 -9.06 5.68
N ASP A 120 -12.32 -9.71 6.66
CA ASP A 120 -11.05 -10.41 6.44
C ASP A 120 -11.34 -11.83 5.90
N CYS A 121 -11.23 -11.95 4.58
CA CYS A 121 -11.38 -13.20 3.85
C CYS A 121 -10.34 -13.28 2.73
N SER A 122 -10.03 -14.51 2.29
CA SER A 122 -9.16 -14.68 1.13
C SER A 122 -9.94 -14.42 -0.14
N TRP A 123 -9.36 -13.72 -1.11
CA TRP A 123 -9.96 -13.48 -2.43
C TRP A 123 -10.44 -14.79 -3.11
N SER A 124 -9.72 -15.90 -2.91
CA SER A 124 -10.08 -17.22 -3.43
C SER A 124 -11.31 -17.89 -2.77
N ARG A 125 -11.85 -17.31 -1.70
CA ARG A 125 -12.98 -17.86 -0.93
C ARG A 125 -14.12 -16.87 -0.76
N ILE A 126 -14.15 -15.82 -1.58
CA ILE A 126 -15.22 -14.81 -1.54
C ILE A 126 -16.58 -15.44 -1.81
N ASP A 127 -16.70 -16.30 -2.83
CA ASP A 127 -17.98 -16.91 -3.19
C ASP A 127 -18.57 -17.79 -2.08
N ASN A 128 -17.70 -18.37 -1.24
CA ASN A 128 -18.09 -19.23 -0.12
C ASN A 128 -18.20 -18.47 1.22
N THR A 129 -18.05 -17.14 1.20
CA THR A 129 -18.06 -16.33 2.41
C THR A 129 -19.50 -16.02 2.84
N PRO A 130 -19.86 -16.27 4.12
CA PRO A 130 -21.22 -16.06 4.61
C PRO A 130 -21.52 -14.58 4.88
N PHE A 131 -21.49 -13.73 3.85
CA PHE A 131 -21.75 -12.29 3.97
C PHE A 131 -23.12 -11.97 4.59
N HIS A 132 -24.13 -12.81 4.38
CA HIS A 132 -25.46 -12.69 5.00
C HIS A 132 -25.45 -12.72 6.54
N LYS A 133 -24.39 -13.27 7.17
CA LYS A 133 -24.24 -13.28 8.64
C LYS A 133 -23.56 -12.03 9.17
N MET A 134 -23.02 -11.18 8.30
CA MET A 134 -22.37 -9.91 8.66
C MET A 134 -23.41 -8.80 8.52
N LYS A 135 -23.99 -8.40 9.66
CA LYS A 135 -25.03 -7.39 9.66
C LYS A 135 -24.38 -6.00 9.68
N THR A 136 -24.74 -5.16 8.72
CA THR A 136 -24.30 -3.76 8.62
C THR A 136 -25.44 -2.87 8.17
N SER A 137 -25.49 -1.64 8.68
CA SER A 137 -26.44 -0.61 8.26
C SER A 137 -25.97 0.17 7.02
N HIS A 138 -24.66 0.19 6.77
CA HIS A 138 -24.04 1.03 5.75
C HIS A 138 -23.00 0.23 4.95
N SER A 139 -23.47 -0.67 4.08
CA SER A 139 -22.60 -1.39 3.15
C SER A 139 -22.08 -0.47 2.04
N ARG A 140 -20.78 -0.57 1.75
CA ARG A 140 -20.10 0.18 0.68
C ARG A 140 -19.10 -0.71 -0.07
N ILE A 141 -18.82 -0.33 -1.31
CA ILE A 141 -17.75 -0.86 -2.15
C ILE A 141 -16.69 0.23 -2.36
N LEU A 142 -15.43 -0.15 -2.50
CA LEU A 142 -14.36 0.78 -2.88
C LEU A 142 -14.30 0.95 -4.41
N PRO A 143 -14.03 2.17 -4.90
CA PRO A 143 -13.78 2.38 -6.31
C PRO A 143 -12.49 1.71 -6.76
N PHE A 144 -12.26 1.71 -8.07
CA PHE A 144 -11.05 1.17 -8.68
C PHE A 144 -9.78 1.73 -8.02
N LEU A 145 -8.99 0.82 -7.49
CA LEU A 145 -7.68 1.08 -6.90
C LEU A 145 -6.78 -0.11 -7.20
N VAL A 146 -5.48 0.13 -7.23
CA VAL A 146 -4.49 -0.90 -7.52
C VAL A 146 -3.79 -1.33 -6.24
N ALA A 147 -3.73 -2.64 -6.02
CA ALA A 147 -3.11 -3.21 -4.84
C ALA A 147 -1.58 -3.09 -4.89
N THR A 148 -0.98 -2.81 -3.74
CA THR A 148 0.47 -2.64 -3.55
C THR A 148 1.05 -3.63 -2.54
N ASN A 149 0.19 -4.45 -1.94
CA ASN A 149 0.60 -5.52 -1.06
C ASN A 149 1.43 -6.59 -1.82
N PRO A 150 2.42 -7.24 -1.18
CA PRO A 150 3.29 -8.22 -1.83
C PRO A 150 2.61 -9.44 -2.47
N ILE A 151 1.34 -9.70 -2.14
CA ILE A 151 0.59 -10.87 -2.62
C ILE A 151 -0.14 -10.55 -3.92
N ASN A 152 -0.73 -9.35 -4.04
CA ASN A 152 -1.58 -8.95 -5.16
C ASN A 152 -1.04 -7.69 -5.88
N TYR A 153 0.26 -7.40 -5.75
CA TYR A 153 0.86 -6.19 -6.32
C TYR A 153 0.48 -5.99 -7.80
N GLY A 154 0.00 -4.79 -8.13
CA GLY A 154 -0.40 -4.40 -9.47
C GLY A 154 -1.78 -4.92 -9.91
N LYS A 155 -2.45 -5.74 -9.10
CA LYS A 155 -3.79 -6.23 -9.44
C LYS A 155 -4.85 -5.17 -9.11
N PRO A 156 -5.82 -4.96 -10.01
CA PRO A 156 -6.92 -4.03 -9.79
C PRO A 156 -7.92 -4.61 -8.77
N CYS A 157 -8.45 -3.77 -7.89
CA CYS A 157 -9.52 -4.07 -6.93
C CYS A 157 -9.26 -5.20 -5.90
N GLU A 158 -8.15 -5.95 -6.00
CA GLU A 158 -7.77 -7.01 -5.08
C GLU A 158 -6.98 -6.49 -3.84
N LEU A 159 -7.49 -5.44 -3.22
CA LEU A 159 -6.86 -4.78 -2.08
C LEU A 159 -6.78 -5.71 -0.85
N SER A 160 -5.76 -5.50 -0.03
CA SER A 160 -5.71 -6.10 1.32
C SER A 160 -6.57 -5.31 2.32
N CYS A 161 -6.90 -5.90 3.47
CA CYS A 161 -7.74 -5.24 4.48
C CYS A 161 -7.19 -3.88 4.93
N VAL A 162 -5.87 -3.74 5.08
CA VAL A 162 -5.25 -2.46 5.46
C VAL A 162 -5.38 -1.41 4.36
N GLU A 163 -5.19 -1.80 3.09
CA GLU A 163 -5.35 -0.88 1.95
C GLU A 163 -6.81 -0.45 1.81
N ALA A 164 -7.75 -1.37 2.02
CA ALA A 164 -9.18 -1.07 1.99
C ALA A 164 -9.60 -0.11 3.11
N ILE A 165 -9.09 -0.30 4.33
CA ILE A 165 -9.29 0.64 5.43
C ILE A 165 -8.67 2.00 5.07
N ALA A 166 -7.40 2.03 4.65
CA ALA A 166 -6.71 3.27 4.33
C ALA A 166 -7.40 4.06 3.20
N ALA A 167 -7.83 3.39 2.12
CA ALA A 167 -8.58 4.00 1.04
C ALA A 167 -9.88 4.64 1.54
N THR A 168 -10.63 3.92 2.38
CA THR A 168 -11.88 4.41 2.97
C THR A 168 -11.64 5.66 3.81
N LEU A 169 -10.62 5.62 4.66
CA LEU A 169 -10.26 6.75 5.51
C LEU A 169 -9.86 7.96 4.67
N ILE A 170 -9.06 7.80 3.62
CA ILE A 170 -8.67 8.91 2.74
C ILE A 170 -9.89 9.50 2.03
N ILE A 171 -10.75 8.67 1.43
CA ILE A 171 -11.95 9.12 0.70
C ILE A 171 -12.91 9.87 1.63
N THR A 172 -13.00 9.46 2.90
CA THR A 172 -13.85 10.11 3.92
C THR A 172 -13.14 11.28 4.65
N GLY A 173 -11.91 11.61 4.26
CA GLY A 173 -11.17 12.78 4.73
C GLY A 173 -10.37 12.59 6.03
N PHE A 174 -9.91 11.38 6.30
CA PHE A 174 -9.04 10.99 7.43
C PHE A 174 -7.67 10.48 6.92
N PRO A 175 -6.90 11.31 6.17
CA PRO A 175 -5.66 10.86 5.54
C PRO A 175 -4.53 10.57 6.56
N ASP A 176 -4.49 11.28 7.68
CA ASP A 176 -3.47 11.08 8.71
C ASP A 176 -3.67 9.74 9.43
N GLU A 177 -4.91 9.41 9.74
CA GLU A 177 -5.30 8.11 10.27
C GLU A 177 -4.98 6.99 9.28
N ALA A 178 -5.27 7.18 8.00
CA ALA A 178 -4.93 6.22 6.95
C ALA A 178 -3.41 5.96 6.88
N LYS A 179 -2.60 7.01 7.02
CA LYS A 179 -1.14 6.91 7.05
C LYS A 179 -0.66 6.07 8.24
N LEU A 180 -1.25 6.25 9.43
CA LEU A 180 -0.93 5.45 10.61
C LEU A 180 -1.11 3.94 10.38
N TYR A 181 -2.17 3.54 9.65
CA TYR A 181 -2.41 2.15 9.27
C TYR A 181 -1.34 1.62 8.31
N LEU A 182 -1.00 2.39 7.28
CA LEU A 182 -0.05 1.99 6.24
C LEU A 182 1.39 1.92 6.76
N GLU A 183 1.78 2.80 7.68
CA GLU A 183 3.13 2.82 8.29
C GLU A 183 3.48 1.53 9.05
N LYS A 184 2.47 0.73 9.45
CA LYS A 184 2.71 -0.60 10.05
C LYS A 184 3.25 -1.60 9.02
N PHE A 185 3.26 -1.27 7.73
CA PHE A 185 3.69 -2.12 6.63
C PHE A 185 4.83 -1.43 5.86
N ARG A 186 5.95 -2.14 5.68
CA ARG A 186 7.13 -1.60 4.99
C ARG A 186 6.81 -1.11 3.56
N TRP A 187 5.87 -1.76 2.89
CA TRP A 187 5.41 -1.44 1.54
C TRP A 187 4.21 -0.46 1.54
N GLY A 188 3.67 -0.08 2.71
CA GLY A 188 2.43 0.69 2.79
C GLY A 188 2.51 2.08 2.16
N HIS A 189 3.69 2.71 2.14
CA HIS A 189 3.92 3.99 1.47
C HIS A 189 3.62 3.92 -0.04
N SER A 190 3.96 2.79 -0.67
CA SER A 190 3.73 2.57 -2.10
C SER A 190 2.25 2.63 -2.48
N PHE A 191 1.34 2.33 -1.54
CA PHE A 191 -0.10 2.44 -1.77
C PHE A 191 -0.52 3.89 -2.08
N LEU A 192 0.02 4.84 -1.29
CA LEU A 192 -0.25 6.26 -1.45
C LEU A 192 0.45 6.83 -2.69
N GLU A 193 1.66 6.35 -2.98
CA GLU A 193 2.39 6.76 -4.19
C GLU A 193 1.68 6.31 -5.47
N LEU A 194 1.21 5.06 -5.50
CA LEU A 194 0.57 4.49 -6.69
C LEU A 194 -0.84 5.05 -6.91
N ASN A 195 -1.64 5.20 -5.86
CA ASN A 195 -3.06 5.56 -5.97
C ASN A 195 -3.36 7.02 -5.58
N GLY A 196 -2.34 7.82 -5.24
CA GLY A 196 -2.51 9.15 -4.65
C GLY A 196 -3.42 10.08 -5.46
N GLU A 197 -3.17 10.18 -6.77
CA GLU A 197 -3.99 11.03 -7.67
C GLU A 197 -5.46 10.58 -7.71
N LEU A 198 -5.71 9.26 -7.76
CA LEU A 198 -7.07 8.71 -7.75
C LEU A 198 -7.77 8.97 -6.42
N LEU A 199 -7.09 8.69 -5.31
CA LEU A 199 -7.62 8.92 -3.96
C LEU A 199 -7.97 10.39 -3.73
N GLU A 200 -7.14 11.31 -4.21
CA GLU A 200 -7.38 12.74 -4.11
C GLU A 200 -8.58 13.20 -4.96
N LYS A 201 -8.82 12.58 -6.12
CA LYS A 201 -10.02 12.82 -6.92
C LYS A 201 -11.25 12.25 -6.23
N TYR A 202 -11.20 11.02 -5.74
CA TYR A 202 -12.31 10.36 -5.05
C TYR A 202 -12.72 11.08 -3.76
N ALA A 203 -11.75 11.62 -3.00
CA ALA A 203 -12.04 12.40 -1.80
C ALA A 203 -12.81 13.71 -2.08
N ARG A 204 -12.80 14.23 -3.31
CA ARG A 204 -13.58 15.40 -3.73
C ARG A 204 -14.99 15.04 -4.21
N CYS A 205 -15.24 13.78 -4.54
CA CYS A 205 -16.52 13.32 -5.03
C CYS A 205 -17.54 13.21 -3.90
N THR A 206 -18.76 13.68 -4.15
CA THR A 206 -19.84 13.70 -3.16
C THR A 206 -20.89 12.62 -3.42
N ASN A 207 -20.95 12.11 -4.64
CA ASN A 207 -21.93 11.10 -5.06
C ASN A 207 -21.24 9.91 -5.76
N THR A 208 -22.01 8.84 -5.94
CA THR A 208 -21.52 7.60 -6.56
C THR A 208 -21.25 7.80 -8.06
N GLU A 209 -22.04 8.64 -8.73
CA GLU A 209 -21.92 8.92 -10.16
C GLU A 209 -20.59 9.62 -10.51
N GLU A 210 -20.15 10.56 -9.68
CA GLU A 210 -18.85 11.25 -9.81
C GLU A 210 -17.69 10.28 -9.62
N ILE A 211 -17.78 9.38 -8.64
CA ILE A 211 -16.78 8.34 -8.41
C ILE A 211 -16.63 7.46 -9.65
N ILE A 212 -17.76 7.01 -10.21
CA ILE A 212 -17.79 6.20 -11.43
C ILE A 212 -17.20 6.98 -12.62
N ALA A 213 -17.55 8.27 -12.77
CA ALA A 213 -17.02 9.10 -13.85
C ALA A 213 -15.50 9.29 -13.77
N VAL A 214 -14.95 9.49 -12.56
CA VAL A 214 -13.50 9.58 -12.33
C VAL A 214 -12.83 8.24 -12.65
N GLN A 215 -13.40 7.13 -12.17
CA GLN A 215 -12.91 5.78 -12.45
C GLN A 215 -12.89 5.48 -13.95
N ASP A 216 -13.99 5.71 -14.66
CA ASP A 216 -14.10 5.42 -16.09
C ASP A 216 -13.15 6.25 -16.92
N LYS A 217 -12.96 7.52 -16.53
CA LYS A 217 -11.98 8.40 -17.18
C LYS A 217 -10.57 7.84 -16.99
N PHE A 218 -10.17 7.51 -15.77
CA PHE A 218 -8.85 6.96 -15.48
C PHE A 218 -8.59 5.65 -16.26
N LEU A 219 -9.58 4.75 -16.30
CA LEU A 219 -9.46 3.50 -17.04
C LEU A 219 -9.35 3.70 -18.56
N LYS A 220 -10.04 4.70 -19.12
CA LYS A 220 -9.91 5.07 -20.53
C LYS A 220 -8.53 5.63 -20.84
N ASP A 221 -8.06 6.57 -20.02
CA ASP A 221 -6.74 7.19 -20.18
C ASP A 221 -5.62 6.14 -20.08
N ALA A 222 -5.70 5.24 -19.10
CA ALA A 222 -4.73 4.14 -18.93
C ALA A 222 -4.75 3.14 -20.10
N ARG A 223 -5.93 2.87 -20.69
CA ARG A 223 -6.04 2.03 -21.89
C ARG A 223 -5.40 2.72 -23.09
N GLN A 224 -5.64 4.02 -23.27
CA GLN A 224 -5.06 4.78 -24.37
C GLN A 224 -3.54 4.86 -24.25
N GLU A 225 -3.01 5.17 -23.06
CA GLU A 225 -1.57 5.19 -22.82
C GLU A 225 -0.91 3.83 -23.12
N LYS A 226 -1.58 2.72 -22.79
CA LYS A 226 -1.08 1.37 -23.11
C LYS A 226 -1.04 1.13 -24.62
N ILE A 227 -2.01 1.63 -25.38
CA ILE A 227 -2.02 1.54 -26.84
C ILE A 227 -0.88 2.40 -27.41
N ASP A 228 -0.76 3.65 -26.95
CA ASP A 228 0.26 4.60 -27.42
C ASP A 228 1.68 4.06 -27.17
N ARG A 229 1.95 3.56 -25.96
CA ARG A 229 3.25 2.95 -25.62
C ARG A 229 3.60 1.74 -26.49
N ARG A 230 2.61 0.95 -26.89
CA ARG A 230 2.80 -0.20 -27.78
C ARG A 230 2.91 0.20 -29.26
N ALA A 231 2.35 1.35 -29.63
CA ALA A 231 2.50 1.93 -30.95
C ALA A 231 3.84 2.67 -31.11
N LEU A 232 4.55 3.00 -30.02
CA LEU A 232 5.96 3.40 -30.13
C LEU A 232 6.82 2.16 -30.44
N SER A 233 7.64 2.27 -31.50
CA SER A 233 8.69 1.30 -31.80
C SER A 233 9.79 1.41 -30.74
N ASP A 234 10.20 0.27 -30.16
CA ASP A 234 11.34 0.20 -29.22
C ASP A 234 12.70 0.37 -29.94
N PHE A 235 12.71 0.34 -31.27
CA PHE A 235 13.89 0.56 -32.10
C PHE A 235 13.96 2.02 -32.56
N PRO A 236 15.15 2.67 -32.53
CA PRO A 236 15.31 3.95 -33.20
C PRO A 236 14.93 3.77 -34.67
N GLN A 237 14.09 4.69 -35.20
CA GLN A 237 13.72 4.68 -36.62
C GLN A 237 15.02 4.67 -37.44
N SER A 238 15.33 3.54 -38.06
CA SER A 238 16.22 3.54 -39.19
C SER A 238 15.45 4.16 -40.35
N ASP A 239 16.07 5.03 -41.14
CA ASP A 239 15.46 5.73 -42.29
C ASP A 239 15.00 4.80 -43.44
N MET A 240 14.76 3.52 -43.15
CA MET A 240 14.37 2.44 -44.04
C MET A 240 13.18 1.67 -43.44
N GLU A 241 12.13 2.36 -42.97
CA GLU A 241 10.85 1.70 -42.65
C GLU A 241 10.16 1.37 -44.00
N SER A 242 10.00 0.08 -44.30
CA SER A 242 9.28 -0.38 -45.50
C SER A 242 7.77 -0.38 -45.26
N GLU A 243 6.97 -0.24 -46.32
CA GLU A 243 5.48 -0.25 -46.25
C GLU A 243 4.94 -1.50 -45.51
N GLU A 244 5.66 -2.62 -45.55
CA GLU A 244 5.32 -3.85 -44.82
C GLU A 244 5.44 -3.74 -43.30
N GLU A 245 6.27 -2.85 -42.77
CA GLU A 245 6.42 -2.61 -41.33
C GLU A 245 5.34 -1.69 -40.77
N GLU A 246 4.88 -0.71 -41.55
CA GLU A 246 3.73 0.13 -41.21
C GLU A 246 2.42 -0.69 -41.18
N GLU A 247 2.19 -1.54 -42.17
CA GLU A 247 0.99 -2.40 -42.21
C GLU A 247 0.93 -3.38 -41.02
N LYS A 248 2.08 -3.92 -40.61
CA LYS A 248 2.17 -4.80 -39.41
C LYS A 248 1.85 -4.04 -38.13
N LYS A 249 2.25 -2.77 -38.05
CA LYS A 249 1.98 -1.91 -36.90
C LYS A 249 0.48 -1.61 -36.77
N ASP A 250 -0.17 -1.29 -37.89
CA ASP A 250 -1.61 -1.03 -37.94
C ASP A 250 -2.44 -2.28 -37.64
N GLN A 251 -2.04 -3.44 -38.16
CA GLN A 251 -2.67 -4.72 -37.84
C GLN A 251 -2.58 -5.05 -36.34
N ASN A 252 -1.41 -4.84 -35.74
CA ASN A 252 -1.19 -5.07 -34.31
C ASN A 252 -2.05 -4.15 -33.43
N ILE A 253 -2.15 -2.86 -33.78
CA ILE A 253 -3.06 -1.91 -33.11
C ILE A 253 -4.53 -2.36 -33.22
N SER A 254 -4.93 -2.88 -34.40
CA SER A 254 -6.29 -3.38 -34.64
C SER A 254 -6.65 -4.65 -33.84
N GLU A 255 -5.70 -5.54 -33.60
CA GLU A 255 -5.91 -6.74 -32.78
C GLU A 255 -5.96 -6.38 -31.28
N ILE A 256 -5.12 -5.44 -30.85
CA ILE A 256 -5.08 -4.97 -29.45
C ILE A 256 -6.37 -4.23 -29.08
N THR A 257 -6.89 -3.38 -29.96
CA THR A 257 -8.17 -2.70 -29.72
C THR A 257 -9.33 -3.69 -29.56
N LYS A 258 -9.30 -4.81 -30.30
CA LYS A 258 -10.28 -5.91 -30.15
C LYS A 258 -10.09 -6.68 -28.83
N GLU A 259 -8.85 -6.97 -28.42
CA GLU A 259 -8.55 -7.68 -27.17
C GLU A 259 -8.93 -6.83 -25.93
N LEU A 260 -8.65 -5.53 -25.97
CA LEU A 260 -9.02 -4.58 -24.92
C LEU A 260 -10.54 -4.34 -24.84
N ALA A 261 -11.27 -4.41 -25.97
CA ALA A 261 -12.73 -4.35 -25.97
C ALA A 261 -13.38 -5.62 -25.38
N SER A 262 -12.68 -6.76 -25.43
CA SER A 262 -13.16 -8.04 -24.88
C SER A 262 -12.89 -8.19 -23.38
N THR A 263 -11.87 -7.50 -22.85
CA THR A 263 -11.51 -7.54 -21.43
C THR A 263 -12.45 -6.62 -20.62
N ARG A 264 -13.63 -7.14 -20.23
CA ARG A 264 -14.45 -6.53 -19.18
C ARG A 264 -13.70 -6.64 -17.86
N ILE A 265 -13.43 -5.48 -17.24
CA ILE A 265 -13.09 -5.39 -15.81
C ILE A 265 -14.41 -5.54 -15.04
#